data_AF-A0A0S9C8W5-F1
#
_entry.id   AF-A0A0S9C8W5-F1
#
_cell.length_a   1.000
_cell.length_b   1.000
_cell.length_c   1.000
_cell.angle_alpha   90.00
_cell.angle_beta   90.00
_cell.angle_gamma   90.00
#
_symmetry.space_group_name_H-M   'P 1'
#
loop_
_entity.id
_entity.type
_entity.pdbx_description
1 polymer ?
#
loop_
_entity_poly.entity_id
_entity_poly.type
_entity_poly.pdbx_seq_one_letter_code
_entity_poly.pdbx_strand_id
1 'polypeptide(L)'
;MSTEIAGKAEFEAIRYAQLWEDADVLTAALGPRPGGTLVSIGSAGDNALAMLLLDPAEVVAVDLSAAQVACIRLRVAAWPLLAHDELLELLGFRRSARRGVLLDRVLAACDADTAAFWAARRGEVVTEGAGTIGKFERYFRLFRTRLLPLAHSARDVAAIFEPRSREERARFLDARWNGWRWRLLLRLFFSRAAMGALGRDPAFFDHVEGSVSAHVARRIEHAFVANDPVDNPYLRWIMTGSHGVRLPLAFRPEHHSAIAARIGRLRVVHGTIEDVAAGGLRADGWNLSDIFEYMSPEGFADTYRAILAASRPGARLAYWNMMVPRRVPAAFADAVVERRDIAEPLAARDQAFFYRDFIVEDVR
;
A
#
# COMPACT_ATOMS: atom_id res chain seq x y z
N MET A 1 20.38 11.70 12.01
CA MET A 1 21.28 10.70 11.39
C MET A 1 20.72 10.41 10.02
N SER A 2 21.54 10.34 8.96
CA SER A 2 21.04 9.94 7.64
C SER A 2 20.67 8.46 7.68
N THR A 3 19.38 8.11 7.63
CA THR A 3 18.94 6.72 7.49
C THR A 3 19.50 6.12 6.20
N GLU A 4 19.90 4.84 6.20
CA GLU A 4 20.44 4.14 5.02
C GLU A 4 19.55 4.26 3.77
N ILE A 5 18.24 4.41 3.97
CA ILE A 5 17.22 4.55 2.92
C ILE A 5 17.33 5.91 2.20
N ALA A 6 17.73 6.97 2.92
CA ALA A 6 17.83 8.33 2.37
C ALA A 6 18.92 8.48 1.30
N GLY A 7 19.88 7.56 1.23
CA GLY A 7 20.99 7.62 0.26
C GLY A 7 20.74 6.94 -1.09
N LYS A 8 19.63 6.20 -1.26
CA LYS A 8 19.46 5.25 -2.39
C LYS A 8 18.35 5.58 -3.38
N ALA A 9 17.60 6.67 -3.18
CA ALA A 9 16.34 6.91 -3.88
C ALA A 9 16.19 8.35 -4.38
N GLU A 10 15.77 8.54 -5.65
CA GLU A 10 15.20 9.82 -6.06
C GLU A 10 13.83 10.01 -5.39
N PHE A 11 13.68 11.13 -4.66
CA PHE A 11 12.53 11.42 -3.79
C PHE A 11 11.48 12.37 -4.39
N GLU A 12 11.71 12.88 -5.61
CA GLU A 12 10.82 13.84 -6.28
C GLU A 12 9.71 13.17 -7.13
N ALA A 13 9.87 11.89 -7.46
CA ALA A 13 8.88 11.12 -8.21
C ALA A 13 7.89 10.41 -7.30
N ILE A 14 6.60 10.40 -7.68
CA ILE A 14 5.57 9.61 -7.00
C ILE A 14 5.86 8.14 -7.25
N ARG A 15 6.32 7.41 -6.23
CA ARG A 15 6.60 5.97 -6.33
C ARG A 15 5.30 5.16 -6.38
N TYR A 16 4.42 5.45 -5.43
CA TYR A 16 3.11 4.83 -5.26
C TYR A 16 2.06 5.93 -5.19
N ALA A 17 1.16 6.00 -6.15
CA ALA A 17 0.05 6.95 -6.10
C ALA A 17 -1.15 6.41 -5.35
N GLN A 18 -1.15 5.13 -4.97
CA GLN A 18 -2.09 4.44 -4.08
C GLN A 18 -1.34 3.34 -3.32
N LEU A 19 -1.89 2.81 -2.22
CA LEU A 19 -1.22 1.74 -1.47
C LEU A 19 -1.58 0.35 -2.01
N TRP A 20 -0.64 -0.56 -1.81
CA TRP A 20 -0.67 -1.94 -2.27
C TRP A 20 -0.64 -2.91 -1.10
N GLU A 21 -1.25 -2.51 0.01
CA GLU A 21 -1.42 -3.23 1.27
C GLU A 21 -2.91 -3.24 1.62
N ASP A 22 -3.38 -4.34 2.19
CA ASP A 22 -4.78 -4.51 2.56
C ASP A 22 -5.09 -3.80 3.89
N ALA A 23 -5.78 -2.67 3.79
CA ALA A 23 -6.17 -1.86 4.94
C ALA A 23 -7.20 -2.56 5.85
N ASP A 24 -7.98 -3.53 5.35
CA ASP A 24 -8.85 -4.36 6.19
C ASP A 24 -8.01 -5.24 7.12
N VAL A 25 -6.94 -5.84 6.58
CA VAL A 25 -5.95 -6.59 7.38
C VAL A 25 -5.27 -5.68 8.39
N LEU A 26 -4.83 -4.49 7.97
CA LEU A 26 -4.17 -3.53 8.87
C LEU A 26 -5.05 -3.15 10.06
N THR A 27 -6.27 -2.70 9.76
CA THR A 27 -7.19 -2.17 10.78
C THR A 27 -7.70 -3.26 11.70
N ALA A 28 -7.93 -4.47 11.19
CA ALA A 28 -8.24 -5.64 12.01
C ALA A 28 -7.08 -6.02 12.94
N ALA A 29 -5.84 -5.97 12.45
CA ALA A 29 -4.66 -6.28 13.25
C ALA A 29 -4.47 -5.27 14.39
N LEU A 30 -4.46 -3.98 14.07
CA LEU A 30 -4.32 -2.90 15.06
C LEU A 30 -5.49 -2.91 16.06
N GLY A 31 -6.71 -3.16 15.58
CA GLY A 31 -7.93 -3.12 16.38
C GLY A 31 -8.31 -1.70 16.81
N PRO A 32 -9.44 -1.53 17.52
CA PRO A 32 -9.88 -0.22 18.02
C PRO A 32 -8.80 0.44 18.89
N ARG A 33 -8.61 1.74 18.69
CA ARG A 33 -7.60 2.55 19.38
C ARG A 33 -8.19 3.91 19.81
N PRO A 34 -9.30 3.92 20.57
CA PRO A 34 -9.96 5.15 21.00
C PRO A 34 -8.99 6.02 21.80
N GLY A 35 -8.75 7.24 21.34
CA GLY A 35 -7.86 8.19 22.01
C GLY A 35 -6.37 7.86 21.93
N GLY A 36 -5.99 6.80 21.21
CA GLY A 36 -4.58 6.42 21.03
C GLY A 36 -3.87 7.23 19.95
N THR A 37 -2.54 7.19 19.95
CA THR A 37 -1.70 7.75 18.90
C THR A 37 -1.22 6.63 18.00
N LEU A 38 -1.50 6.71 16.70
CA LEU A 38 -1.03 5.74 15.71
C LEU A 38 -0.02 6.36 14.78
N VAL A 39 0.95 5.58 14.35
CA VAL A 39 1.97 6.01 13.37
C VAL A 39 1.91 5.11 12.16
N SER A 40 1.97 5.71 10.98
CA SER A 40 2.00 5.01 9.71
C SER A 40 3.14 5.52 8.87
N ILE A 41 3.85 4.60 8.22
CA ILE A 41 4.60 4.94 7.02
C ILE A 41 3.61 5.48 5.98
N GLY A 42 3.96 6.64 5.41
CA GLY A 42 3.02 7.49 4.69
C GLY A 42 2.61 6.92 3.35
N SER A 43 3.57 6.62 2.48
CA SER A 43 3.33 6.25 1.08
C SER A 43 2.31 7.22 0.45
N ALA A 44 1.27 6.73 -0.24
CA ALA A 44 0.20 7.58 -0.76
C ALA A 44 -0.84 8.02 0.29
N GLY A 45 -0.79 7.50 1.53
CA GLY A 45 -1.65 7.89 2.66
C GLY A 45 -2.88 7.01 2.93
N ASP A 46 -3.18 6.04 2.06
CA ASP A 46 -4.42 5.27 2.14
C ASP A 46 -4.56 4.48 3.47
N ASN A 47 -3.46 3.91 3.99
CA ASN A 47 -3.45 3.21 5.28
C ASN A 47 -3.60 4.18 6.46
N ALA A 48 -2.93 5.34 6.41
CA ALA A 48 -3.09 6.37 7.44
C ALA A 48 -4.54 6.89 7.51
N LEU A 49 -5.20 7.03 6.35
CA LEU A 49 -6.62 7.38 6.27
C LEU A 49 -7.51 6.27 6.84
N ALA A 50 -7.24 5.01 6.50
CA ALA A 50 -7.97 3.86 7.05
C ALA A 50 -7.83 3.76 8.58
N MET A 51 -6.67 4.09 9.13
CA MET A 51 -6.41 4.06 10.58
C MET A 51 -7.27 5.08 11.36
N LEU A 52 -7.81 6.12 10.72
CA LEU A 52 -8.79 7.04 11.36
C LEU A 52 -10.11 6.33 11.72
N LEU A 53 -10.40 5.18 11.11
CA LEU A 53 -11.57 4.36 11.47
C LEU A 53 -11.43 3.70 12.85
N LEU A 54 -10.20 3.58 13.36
CA LEU A 54 -9.89 3.02 14.69
C LEU A 54 -10.19 4.00 15.84
N ASP A 55 -10.72 5.19 15.53
CA ASP A 55 -11.00 6.31 16.44
C ASP A 55 -9.79 6.84 17.26
N PRO A 56 -8.59 6.96 16.66
CA PRO A 56 -7.43 7.49 17.38
C PRO A 56 -7.62 8.96 17.77
N ALA A 57 -6.84 9.41 18.76
CA ALA A 57 -6.64 10.84 19.00
C ALA A 57 -5.81 11.47 17.88
N GLU A 58 -4.82 10.75 17.36
CA GLU A 58 -3.92 11.21 16.29
C GLU A 58 -3.45 10.03 15.43
N VAL A 59 -3.33 10.27 14.11
CA VAL A 59 -2.56 9.44 13.18
C VAL A 59 -1.40 10.28 12.64
N VAL A 60 -0.17 9.82 12.85
CA VAL A 60 1.04 10.45 12.31
C VAL A 60 1.47 9.68 11.06
N ALA A 61 1.31 10.27 9.89
CA ALA A 61 1.80 9.71 8.63
C ALA A 61 3.19 10.28 8.32
N VAL A 62 4.21 9.43 8.30
CA VAL A 62 5.61 9.82 8.10
C VAL A 62 6.17 9.24 6.81
N ASP A 63 6.79 10.08 5.97
CA ASP A 63 7.44 9.63 4.74
C ASP A 63 8.69 10.46 4.45
N LEU A 64 9.71 9.82 3.87
CA LEU A 64 10.95 10.45 3.43
C LEU A 64 10.81 11.20 2.11
N SER A 65 9.86 10.79 1.26
CA SER A 65 9.64 11.38 -0.05
C SER A 65 8.70 12.57 0.03
N ALA A 66 9.19 13.74 -0.40
CA ALA A 66 8.35 14.92 -0.57
C ALA A 66 7.18 14.67 -1.53
N ALA A 67 7.39 13.86 -2.57
CA ALA A 67 6.32 13.48 -3.50
C ALA A 67 5.21 12.64 -2.83
N GLN A 68 5.57 11.74 -1.92
CA GLN A 68 4.60 10.97 -1.14
C GLN A 68 3.88 11.82 -0.11
N VAL A 69 4.60 12.68 0.60
CA VAL A 69 4.01 13.70 1.48
C VAL A 69 2.99 14.55 0.73
N ALA A 70 3.29 14.99 -0.49
CA ALA A 70 2.35 15.73 -1.34
C ALA A 70 1.10 14.90 -1.73
N CYS A 71 1.23 13.58 -1.89
CA CYS A 71 0.09 12.67 -2.12
C CYS A 71 -0.84 12.57 -0.92
N ILE A 72 -0.27 12.50 0.29
CA ILE A 72 -1.03 12.47 1.54
C ILE A 72 -1.73 13.82 1.75
N ARG A 73 -1.00 14.94 1.61
CA ARG A 73 -1.55 16.29 1.77
C ARG A 73 -2.69 16.59 0.81
N LEU A 74 -2.58 16.19 -0.47
CA LEU A 74 -3.68 16.34 -1.43
C LEU A 74 -4.95 15.62 -0.95
N ARG A 75 -4.83 14.38 -0.46
CA ARG A 75 -5.98 13.61 0.04
C ARG A 75 -6.58 14.24 1.29
N VAL A 76 -5.74 14.68 2.23
CA VAL A 76 -6.15 15.38 3.45
C VAL A 76 -6.94 16.65 3.11
N ALA A 77 -6.47 17.44 2.15
CA ALA A 77 -7.17 18.64 1.67
C ALA A 77 -8.45 18.30 0.91
N ALA A 78 -8.46 17.22 0.13
CA ALA A 78 -9.62 16.80 -0.66
C ALA A 78 -10.79 16.29 0.19
N TRP A 79 -10.51 15.56 1.27
CA TRP A 79 -11.51 14.85 2.06
C TRP A 79 -12.66 15.73 2.61
N PRO A 80 -12.39 16.91 3.22
CA PRO A 80 -13.46 17.79 3.68
C PRO A 80 -14.13 18.59 2.56
N LEU A 81 -13.48 18.70 1.39
CA LEU A 81 -13.96 19.52 0.29
C LEU A 81 -14.81 18.75 -0.69
N LEU A 82 -14.47 17.49 -0.98
CA LEU A 82 -15.08 16.68 -2.04
C LEU A 82 -16.15 15.74 -1.49
N ALA A 83 -17.23 15.57 -2.24
CA ALA A 83 -18.12 14.44 -2.04
C ALA A 83 -17.40 13.12 -2.38
N HIS A 84 -17.93 12.00 -1.89
CA HIS A 84 -17.30 10.69 -2.08
C HIS A 84 -17.05 10.36 -3.55
N ASP A 85 -18.01 10.60 -4.44
CA ASP A 85 -17.87 10.37 -5.88
C ASP A 85 -16.82 11.29 -6.51
N GLU A 86 -16.82 12.58 -6.14
CA GLU A 86 -15.82 13.55 -6.60
C GLU A 86 -14.40 13.16 -6.17
N LEU A 87 -14.22 12.64 -4.96
CA LEU A 87 -12.93 12.13 -4.49
C LEU A 87 -12.45 10.96 -5.36
N LEU A 88 -13.33 9.99 -5.66
CA LEU A 88 -12.99 8.87 -6.53
C LEU A 88 -12.68 9.32 -7.97
N GLU A 89 -13.36 10.36 -8.46
CA GLU A 89 -13.08 10.97 -9.77
C GLU A 89 -11.68 11.60 -9.80
N LEU A 90 -11.34 12.45 -8.82
CA LEU A 90 -10.05 13.12 -8.71
C LEU A 90 -8.90 12.11 -8.68
N LEU A 91 -9.05 11.04 -7.89
CA LEU A 91 -8.03 10.00 -7.75
C LEU A 91 -7.92 9.09 -8.99
N GLY A 92 -8.86 9.15 -9.93
CA GLY A 92 -8.86 8.29 -11.11
C GLY A 92 -9.48 6.92 -10.90
N PHE A 93 -10.14 6.70 -9.75
CA PHE A 93 -10.85 5.46 -9.44
C PHE A 93 -12.19 5.37 -10.19
N ARG A 94 -12.66 6.51 -10.71
CA ARG A 94 -13.79 6.64 -11.64
C ARG A 94 -13.37 7.45 -12.86
N ARG A 95 -14.03 7.19 -13.99
CA ARG A 95 -13.91 8.05 -15.19
C ARG A 95 -14.54 9.40 -14.89
N SER A 96 -13.91 10.48 -15.38
CA SER A 96 -14.40 11.83 -15.14
C SER A 96 -13.87 12.80 -16.19
N ALA A 97 -14.71 13.76 -16.56
CA ALA A 97 -14.32 14.95 -17.32
C ALA A 97 -14.09 16.18 -16.42
N ARG A 98 -14.29 16.05 -15.10
CA ARG A 98 -14.27 17.13 -14.11
C ARG A 98 -12.98 17.20 -13.29
N ARG A 99 -12.05 16.25 -13.46
CA ARG A 99 -10.83 16.13 -12.62
C ARG A 99 -10.03 17.42 -12.50
N GLY A 100 -9.93 18.20 -13.58
CA GLY A 100 -9.23 19.48 -13.55
C GLY A 100 -9.87 20.47 -12.57
N VAL A 101 -11.19 20.64 -12.63
CA VAL A 101 -11.93 21.54 -11.74
C VAL A 101 -11.90 21.03 -10.29
N LEU A 102 -12.01 19.72 -10.10
CA LEU A 102 -11.90 19.11 -8.77
C LEU A 102 -10.51 19.33 -8.17
N LEU A 103 -9.46 19.13 -8.97
CA LEU A 103 -8.09 19.42 -8.55
C LEU A 103 -7.93 20.89 -8.19
N ASP A 104 -8.33 21.81 -9.07
CA ASP A 104 -8.19 23.26 -8.83
C ASP A 104 -8.91 23.68 -7.52
N ARG A 105 -10.08 23.10 -7.21
CA ARG A 105 -10.80 23.31 -5.94
C ARG A 105 -10.00 22.86 -4.72
N VAL A 106 -9.36 21.69 -4.80
CA VAL A 106 -8.54 21.15 -3.71
C VAL A 106 -7.25 21.97 -3.54
N LEU A 107 -6.58 22.33 -4.64
CA LEU A 107 -5.33 23.09 -4.58
C LEU A 107 -5.52 24.49 -3.97
N ALA A 108 -6.70 25.08 -4.09
CA ALA A 108 -7.03 26.36 -3.44
C ALA A 108 -7.00 26.28 -1.90
N ALA A 109 -7.09 25.09 -1.31
CA ALA A 109 -7.03 24.86 0.14
C ALA A 109 -5.71 24.25 0.61
N CYS A 110 -4.80 23.93 -0.31
CA CYS A 110 -3.48 23.37 0.00
C CYS A 110 -2.47 24.45 0.39
N ASP A 111 -1.42 24.05 1.10
CA ASP A 111 -0.21 24.87 1.22
C ASP A 111 0.47 25.08 -0.13
N ALA A 112 1.32 26.11 -0.23
CA ALA A 112 1.95 26.53 -1.47
C ALA A 112 2.78 25.41 -2.14
N ASP A 113 3.49 24.60 -1.35
CA ASP A 113 4.34 23.53 -1.87
C ASP A 113 3.48 22.40 -2.47
N THR A 114 2.46 21.96 -1.74
CA THR A 114 1.50 20.96 -2.23
C THR A 114 0.76 21.46 -3.48
N ALA A 115 0.33 22.73 -3.48
CA ALA A 115 -0.34 23.34 -4.63
C ALA A 115 0.56 23.38 -5.87
N ALA A 116 1.80 23.84 -5.73
CA ALA A 116 2.77 23.90 -6.82
C ALA A 116 3.12 22.51 -7.36
N PHE A 117 3.33 21.53 -6.48
CA PHE A 117 3.64 20.15 -6.85
C PHE A 117 2.57 19.54 -7.76
N TRP A 118 1.30 19.72 -7.42
CA TRP A 118 0.17 19.17 -8.15
C TRP A 118 -0.24 20.02 -9.36
N ALA A 119 -0.06 21.33 -9.32
CA ALA A 119 -0.24 22.20 -10.49
C ALA A 119 0.71 21.80 -11.63
N ALA A 120 1.98 21.49 -11.32
CA ALA A 120 2.95 20.99 -12.29
C ALA A 120 2.54 19.65 -12.93
N ARG A 121 1.69 18.87 -12.27
CA ARG A 121 1.20 17.55 -12.71
C ARG A 121 -0.25 17.57 -13.21
N ARG A 122 -0.85 18.75 -13.34
CA ARG A 122 -2.28 18.92 -13.66
C ARG A 122 -2.70 18.17 -14.92
N GLY A 123 -1.92 18.22 -15.99
CA GLY A 123 -2.24 17.54 -17.25
C GLY A 123 -2.38 16.02 -17.09
N GLU A 124 -1.52 15.41 -16.28
CA GLU A 124 -1.57 13.98 -15.99
C GLU A 124 -2.76 13.65 -15.07
N VAL A 125 -3.04 14.47 -14.07
CA VAL A 125 -4.21 14.29 -13.18
C VAL A 125 -5.52 14.39 -13.97
N VAL A 126 -5.64 15.35 -14.89
CA VAL A 126 -6.83 15.48 -15.74
C VAL A 126 -7.05 14.21 -16.55
N THR A 127 -5.98 13.67 -17.13
CA THR A 127 -6.04 12.52 -18.03
C THR A 127 -6.29 11.22 -17.28
N GLU A 128 -5.53 10.96 -16.22
CA GLU A 128 -5.44 9.64 -15.58
C GLU A 128 -6.00 9.63 -14.15
N GLY A 129 -5.83 10.73 -13.41
CA GLY A 129 -6.21 10.88 -12.01
C GLY A 129 -5.03 10.86 -11.05
N ALA A 130 -5.15 11.54 -9.91
CA ALA A 130 -4.03 11.73 -8.98
C ALA A 130 -3.53 10.41 -8.36
N GLY A 131 -4.42 9.43 -8.18
CA GLY A 131 -4.11 8.12 -7.61
C GLY A 131 -3.52 7.12 -8.61
N THR A 132 -3.22 7.53 -9.85
CA THR A 132 -2.83 6.63 -10.95
C THR A 132 -1.51 6.98 -11.62
N ILE A 133 -0.92 8.13 -11.26
CA ILE A 133 0.25 8.70 -11.95
C ILE A 133 1.59 8.29 -11.33
N GLY A 134 1.56 7.44 -10.31
CA GLY A 134 2.75 6.91 -9.65
C GLY A 134 3.49 5.88 -10.50
N LYS A 135 4.77 5.68 -10.20
CA LYS A 135 5.66 4.77 -10.93
C LYS A 135 5.08 3.35 -10.98
N PHE A 136 4.56 2.86 -9.87
CA PHE A 136 4.02 1.51 -9.78
C PHE A 136 2.67 1.37 -10.52
N GLU A 137 1.81 2.39 -10.48
CA GLU A 137 0.56 2.39 -11.23
C GLU A 137 0.78 2.46 -12.74
N ARG A 138 1.80 3.22 -13.19
CA ARG A 138 2.25 3.23 -14.59
C ARG A 138 2.78 1.87 -15.02
N TYR A 139 3.50 1.18 -14.13
CA TYR A 139 3.98 -0.17 -14.37
C TYR A 139 2.82 -1.15 -14.58
N PHE A 140 1.79 -1.13 -13.72
CA PHE A 140 0.60 -1.96 -13.95
C PHE A 140 -0.18 -1.56 -15.19
N ARG A 141 -0.19 -0.28 -15.56
CA ARG A 141 -0.77 0.16 -16.83
C ARG A 141 -0.04 -0.42 -18.03
N LEU A 142 1.29 -0.42 -18.03
CA LEU A 142 2.09 -1.07 -19.06
C LEU A 142 1.78 -2.57 -19.12
N PHE A 143 1.79 -3.24 -17.96
CA PHE A 143 1.46 -4.67 -17.86
C PHE A 143 0.09 -4.97 -18.46
N ARG A 144 -0.98 -4.32 -18.01
CA ARG A 144 -2.35 -4.63 -18.45
C ARG A 144 -2.63 -4.25 -19.90
N THR A 145 -1.98 -3.20 -20.43
CA THR A 145 -2.29 -2.68 -21.79
C THR A 145 -1.39 -3.27 -22.87
N ARG A 146 -0.17 -3.70 -22.54
CA ARG A 146 0.82 -4.17 -23.53
C ARG A 146 1.22 -5.62 -23.37
N LEU A 147 1.25 -6.14 -22.14
CA LEU A 147 1.77 -7.49 -21.87
C LEU A 147 0.66 -8.50 -21.67
N LEU A 148 -0.29 -8.21 -20.78
CA LEU A 148 -1.42 -9.08 -20.48
C LEU A 148 -2.19 -9.51 -21.75
N PRO A 149 -2.45 -8.63 -22.75
CA PRO A 149 -3.12 -9.02 -23.99
C PRO A 149 -2.38 -10.07 -24.83
N LEU A 150 -1.07 -10.24 -24.63
CA LEU A 150 -0.27 -11.26 -25.32
C LEU A 150 -0.56 -12.67 -24.77
N ALA A 151 -1.08 -12.77 -23.54
CA ALA A 151 -1.43 -14.03 -22.89
C ALA A 151 -2.94 -14.25 -22.80
N HIS A 152 -3.71 -13.20 -22.56
CA HIS A 152 -5.13 -13.28 -22.21
C HIS A 152 -5.97 -12.25 -22.96
N SER A 153 -7.15 -12.66 -23.42
CA SER A 153 -8.13 -11.74 -24.00
C SER A 153 -8.81 -10.90 -22.91
N ALA A 154 -9.45 -9.79 -23.30
CA ALA A 154 -10.28 -9.01 -22.37
C ALA A 154 -11.42 -9.85 -21.76
N ARG A 155 -11.91 -10.87 -22.47
CA ARG A 155 -12.92 -11.81 -21.95
C ARG A 155 -12.35 -12.72 -20.87
N ASP A 156 -11.10 -13.17 -21.01
CA ASP A 156 -10.44 -13.98 -19.98
C ASP A 156 -10.19 -13.14 -18.72
N VAL A 157 -9.78 -11.88 -18.89
CA VAL A 157 -9.59 -10.95 -17.77
C VAL A 157 -10.90 -10.66 -17.05
N ALA A 158 -11.98 -10.37 -17.79
CA ALA A 158 -13.30 -10.17 -17.19
C ALA A 158 -13.77 -11.43 -16.45
N ALA A 159 -13.50 -12.61 -17.01
CA ALA A 159 -13.88 -13.88 -16.41
C ALA A 159 -13.23 -14.14 -15.05
N ILE A 160 -12.08 -13.54 -14.71
CA ILE A 160 -11.49 -13.63 -13.35
C ILE A 160 -12.51 -13.19 -12.29
N PHE A 161 -13.31 -12.18 -12.63
CA PHE A 161 -14.21 -11.48 -11.71
C PHE A 161 -15.66 -11.93 -11.80
N GLU A 162 -15.92 -13.09 -12.39
CA GLU A 162 -17.22 -13.75 -12.33
C GLU A 162 -17.33 -14.57 -11.03
N PRO A 163 -18.45 -14.46 -10.28
CA PRO A 163 -18.67 -15.23 -9.05
C PRO A 163 -18.56 -16.73 -9.30
N ARG A 164 -17.72 -17.41 -8.52
CA ARG A 164 -17.44 -18.85 -8.64
C ARG A 164 -17.08 -19.47 -7.29
N SER A 165 -17.38 -20.77 -7.13
CA SER A 165 -16.86 -21.55 -6.01
C SER A 165 -15.32 -21.58 -6.02
N ARG A 166 -14.70 -21.95 -4.90
CA ARG A 166 -13.23 -22.09 -4.84
C ARG A 166 -12.72 -23.13 -5.85
N GLU A 167 -13.43 -24.25 -5.98
CA GLU A 167 -13.11 -25.35 -6.90
C GLU A 167 -13.25 -24.90 -8.36
N GLU A 168 -14.27 -24.10 -8.66
CA GLU A 168 -14.47 -23.50 -9.98
C GLU A 168 -13.37 -22.49 -10.33
N ARG A 169 -12.94 -21.67 -9.36
CA ARG A 169 -11.80 -20.75 -9.52
C ARG A 169 -10.50 -21.49 -9.78
N ALA A 170 -10.24 -22.59 -9.05
CA ALA A 170 -9.08 -23.45 -9.28
C ALA A 170 -9.09 -24.05 -10.70
N ARG A 171 -10.24 -24.57 -11.16
CA ARG A 171 -10.41 -25.08 -12.52
C ARG A 171 -10.20 -24.00 -13.58
N PHE A 172 -10.70 -22.79 -13.34
CA PHE A 172 -10.48 -21.65 -14.25
C PHE A 172 -8.98 -21.29 -14.33
N LEU A 173 -8.30 -21.22 -13.18
CA LEU A 173 -6.89 -20.91 -13.12
C LEU A 173 -6.08 -21.95 -13.90
N ASP A 174 -6.32 -23.24 -13.69
CA ASP A 174 -5.56 -24.30 -14.35
C ASP A 174 -5.88 -24.43 -15.85
N ALA A 175 -7.16 -24.55 -16.19
CA ALA A 175 -7.57 -24.92 -17.54
C ALA A 175 -7.59 -23.75 -18.54
N ARG A 176 -7.80 -22.51 -18.07
CA ARG A 176 -8.01 -21.35 -18.96
C ARG A 176 -6.96 -20.26 -18.77
N TRP A 177 -6.50 -20.02 -17.55
CA TRP A 177 -5.52 -18.96 -17.28
C TRP A 177 -4.07 -19.45 -17.38
N ASN A 178 -3.72 -20.61 -16.84
CA ASN A 178 -2.33 -21.04 -16.69
C ASN A 178 -1.72 -21.69 -17.96
N GLY A 179 -1.99 -21.11 -19.13
CA GLY A 179 -1.48 -21.54 -20.42
C GLY A 179 -0.02 -21.19 -20.68
N TRP A 180 0.56 -21.73 -21.77
CA TRP A 180 1.99 -21.54 -22.08
C TRP A 180 2.38 -20.06 -22.30
N ARG A 181 1.49 -19.26 -22.91
CA ARG A 181 1.70 -17.81 -23.10
C ARG A 181 1.82 -17.07 -21.78
N TRP A 182 0.93 -17.39 -20.83
CA TRP A 182 0.98 -16.85 -19.48
C TRP A 182 2.26 -17.25 -18.74
N ARG A 183 2.62 -18.54 -18.78
CA ARG A 183 3.86 -19.04 -18.16
C ARG A 183 5.11 -18.38 -18.75
N LEU A 184 5.14 -18.16 -20.07
CA LEU A 184 6.23 -17.44 -20.74
C LEU A 184 6.27 -15.97 -20.30
N LEU A 185 5.12 -15.30 -20.28
CA LEU A 185 5.01 -13.92 -19.83
C LEU A 185 5.51 -13.77 -18.38
N LEU A 186 5.08 -14.65 -17.47
CA LEU A 186 5.53 -14.63 -16.09
C LEU A 186 7.05 -14.81 -15.98
N ARG A 187 7.63 -15.74 -16.75
CA ARG A 187 9.08 -15.98 -16.75
C ARG A 187 9.88 -14.78 -17.25
N LEU A 188 9.41 -14.10 -18.29
CA LEU A 188 10.10 -12.96 -18.89
C LEU A 188 9.91 -11.68 -18.06
N PHE A 189 8.66 -11.38 -17.69
CA PHE A 189 8.29 -10.13 -17.03
C PHE A 189 8.73 -10.06 -15.56
N PHE A 190 8.70 -11.20 -14.86
CA PHE A 190 9.21 -11.32 -13.48
C PHE A 190 10.61 -11.94 -13.45
N SER A 191 11.40 -11.78 -14.52
CA SER A 191 12.83 -12.08 -14.46
C SER A 191 13.55 -11.00 -13.63
N ARG A 192 14.66 -11.37 -12.98
CA ARG A 192 15.49 -10.44 -12.19
C ARG A 192 15.92 -9.21 -13.02
N ALA A 193 16.27 -9.42 -14.29
CA ALA A 193 16.67 -8.36 -15.21
C ALA A 193 15.54 -7.36 -15.52
N ALA A 194 14.32 -7.86 -15.78
CA ALA A 194 13.17 -7.00 -16.05
C ALA A 194 12.78 -6.19 -14.81
N MET A 195 12.78 -6.79 -13.61
CA MET A 195 12.41 -6.08 -12.38
C MET A 195 13.47 -5.05 -11.95
N GLY A 196 14.76 -5.31 -12.16
CA GLY A 196 15.83 -4.34 -11.91
C GLY A 196 15.76 -3.11 -12.82
N ALA A 197 15.49 -3.31 -14.12
CA ALA A 197 15.39 -2.21 -15.09
C ALA A 197 14.09 -1.40 -14.97
N LEU A 198 13.00 -2.01 -14.50
CA LEU A 198 11.66 -1.40 -14.44
C LEU A 198 11.38 -0.72 -13.09
N GLY A 199 12.39 -0.62 -12.23
CA GLY A 199 12.42 0.36 -11.17
C GLY A 199 12.25 -0.14 -9.74
N ARG A 200 12.46 -1.44 -9.52
CA ARG A 200 12.89 -1.96 -8.21
C ARG A 200 14.40 -2.00 -8.19
N ASP A 201 15.00 -1.54 -7.10
CA ASP A 201 16.46 -1.51 -6.97
C ASP A 201 17.02 -2.94 -7.11
N PRO A 202 18.08 -3.19 -7.89
CA PRO A 202 18.72 -4.51 -7.97
C PRO A 202 19.06 -5.12 -6.60
N ALA A 203 19.34 -4.29 -5.59
CA ALA A 203 19.59 -4.71 -4.20
C ALA A 203 18.41 -5.50 -3.57
N PHE A 204 17.20 -5.40 -4.13
CA PHE A 204 16.03 -6.19 -3.72
C PHE A 204 16.17 -7.69 -3.98
N PHE A 205 17.07 -8.11 -4.89
CA PHE A 205 17.20 -9.53 -5.29
C PHE A 205 18.35 -10.25 -4.60
N ASP A 206 19.20 -9.54 -3.87
CA ASP A 206 20.40 -10.10 -3.23
C ASP A 206 20.04 -11.07 -2.08
N HIS A 207 18.82 -10.95 -1.54
CA HIS A 207 18.36 -11.75 -0.40
C HIS A 207 17.16 -12.67 -0.72
N VAL A 208 16.77 -12.80 -1.99
CA VAL A 208 15.61 -13.63 -2.39
C VAL A 208 16.03 -15.07 -2.65
N GLU A 209 15.70 -15.97 -1.72
CA GLU A 209 15.88 -17.41 -1.88
C GLU A 209 14.81 -18.00 -2.83
N GLY A 210 15.24 -18.81 -3.80
CA GLY A 210 14.36 -19.58 -4.70
C GLY A 210 13.94 -18.87 -6.01
N SER A 211 13.05 -19.52 -6.78
CA SER A 211 12.55 -19.00 -8.06
C SER A 211 11.46 -17.95 -7.85
N VAL A 212 11.73 -16.71 -8.27
CA VAL A 212 10.76 -15.60 -8.29
C VAL A 212 9.47 -15.99 -8.99
N SER A 213 9.56 -16.71 -10.13
CA SER A 213 8.37 -17.10 -10.89
C SER A 213 7.48 -18.10 -10.12
N ALA A 214 8.08 -18.98 -9.31
CA ALA A 214 7.32 -19.88 -8.44
C ALA A 214 6.68 -19.14 -7.27
N HIS A 215 7.36 -18.11 -6.72
CA HIS A 215 6.76 -17.23 -5.72
C HIS A 215 5.55 -16.49 -6.30
N VAL A 216 5.69 -15.88 -7.48
CA VAL A 216 4.60 -15.16 -8.16
C VAL A 216 3.43 -16.10 -8.48
N ALA A 217 3.70 -17.34 -8.91
CA ALA A 217 2.65 -18.33 -9.16
C ALA A 217 1.81 -18.65 -7.91
N ARG A 218 2.45 -18.84 -6.75
CA ARG A 218 1.74 -19.04 -5.48
C ARG A 218 0.90 -17.83 -5.08
N ARG A 219 1.41 -16.62 -5.32
CA ARG A 219 0.69 -15.37 -5.04
C ARG A 219 -0.52 -15.18 -5.96
N ILE A 220 -0.42 -15.61 -7.22
CA ILE A 220 -1.56 -15.66 -8.14
C ILE A 220 -2.61 -16.65 -7.65
N GLU A 221 -2.21 -17.86 -7.24
CA GLU A 221 -3.14 -18.85 -6.69
C GLU A 221 -3.85 -18.33 -5.42
N HIS A 222 -3.12 -17.66 -4.53
CA HIS A 222 -3.70 -16.98 -3.37
C HIS A 222 -4.78 -15.97 -3.79
N ALA A 223 -4.49 -15.11 -4.76
CA ALA A 223 -5.42 -14.06 -5.21
C ALA A 223 -6.60 -14.57 -6.04
N PHE A 224 -6.41 -15.64 -6.81
CA PHE A 224 -7.43 -16.15 -7.75
C PHE A 224 -8.28 -17.24 -7.12
N VAL A 225 -7.73 -18.02 -6.17
CA VAL A 225 -8.36 -19.26 -5.66
C VAL A 225 -8.57 -19.20 -4.16
N ALA A 226 -7.54 -18.88 -3.37
CA ALA A 226 -7.70 -18.84 -1.91
C ALA A 226 -8.66 -17.71 -1.51
N ASN A 227 -8.41 -16.50 -2.02
CA ASN A 227 -9.27 -15.33 -1.85
C ASN A 227 -10.18 -15.14 -3.07
N ASP A 228 -11.37 -14.57 -2.83
CA ASP A 228 -12.33 -14.29 -3.90
C ASP A 228 -11.87 -13.07 -4.73
N PRO A 229 -11.48 -13.27 -6.02
CA PRO A 229 -11.05 -12.17 -6.86
C PRO A 229 -12.15 -11.15 -7.14
N VAL A 230 -13.44 -11.53 -7.03
CA VAL A 230 -14.57 -10.61 -7.22
C VAL A 230 -14.51 -9.46 -6.22
N ASP A 231 -14.14 -9.80 -4.98
CA ASP A 231 -14.07 -8.90 -3.85
C ASP A 231 -12.72 -8.21 -3.69
N ASN A 232 -11.73 -8.53 -4.54
CA ASN A 232 -10.36 -8.02 -4.43
C ASN A 232 -10.17 -6.73 -5.26
N PRO A 233 -10.10 -5.54 -4.62
CA PRO A 233 -9.97 -4.27 -5.33
C PRO A 233 -8.58 -4.08 -5.95
N TYR A 234 -7.54 -4.66 -5.36
CA TYR A 234 -6.15 -4.55 -5.79
C TYR A 234 -5.91 -5.37 -7.06
N LEU A 235 -6.33 -6.65 -7.05
CA LEU A 235 -6.28 -7.52 -8.22
C LEU A 235 -7.05 -6.90 -9.39
N ARG A 236 -8.25 -6.36 -9.12
CA ARG A 236 -9.04 -5.71 -10.16
C ARG A 236 -8.34 -4.51 -10.76
N TRP A 237 -7.68 -3.68 -9.95
CA TRP A 237 -6.89 -2.57 -10.47
C TRP A 237 -5.77 -3.05 -11.39
N ILE A 238 -4.98 -4.03 -10.95
CA ILE A 238 -3.85 -4.56 -11.72
C ILE A 238 -4.33 -5.06 -13.09
N MET A 239 -5.45 -5.77 -13.11
CA MET A 239 -5.98 -6.40 -14.32
C MET A 239 -6.74 -5.44 -15.24
N THR A 240 -7.42 -4.42 -14.69
CA THR A 240 -8.38 -3.61 -15.46
C THR A 240 -8.13 -2.11 -15.42
N GLY A 241 -7.30 -1.62 -14.50
CA GLY A 241 -7.10 -0.19 -14.26
C GLY A 241 -8.24 0.49 -13.51
N SER A 242 -9.12 -0.28 -12.86
CA SER A 242 -10.19 0.23 -12.01
C SER A 242 -10.44 -0.72 -10.84
N HIS A 243 -10.83 -0.17 -9.69
CA HIS A 243 -11.33 -0.94 -8.56
C HIS A 243 -12.77 -1.46 -8.78
N GLY A 244 -13.48 -0.96 -9.80
CA GLY A 244 -14.90 -1.30 -9.99
C GLY A 244 -15.72 -0.91 -8.77
N VAL A 245 -16.64 -1.79 -8.34
CA VAL A 245 -17.54 -1.54 -7.20
C VAL A 245 -16.83 -1.72 -5.85
N ARG A 246 -15.82 -2.59 -5.77
CA ARG A 246 -15.09 -2.90 -4.53
C ARG A 246 -13.94 -1.93 -4.40
N LEU A 247 -13.93 -1.10 -3.35
CA LEU A 247 -12.91 -0.09 -3.13
C LEU A 247 -11.98 -0.49 -1.96
N PRO A 248 -10.71 -0.05 -1.96
CA PRO A 248 -9.86 -0.14 -0.78
C PRO A 248 -10.54 0.55 0.42
N LEU A 249 -10.26 0.07 1.63
CA LEU A 249 -11.04 0.38 2.84
C LEU A 249 -11.34 1.88 3.01
N ALA A 250 -10.31 2.74 2.96
CA ALA A 250 -10.46 4.18 3.18
C ALA A 250 -11.42 4.85 2.18
N PHE A 251 -11.62 4.27 0.99
CA PHE A 251 -12.42 4.85 -0.09
C PHE A 251 -13.81 4.24 -0.21
N ARG A 252 -14.23 3.38 0.71
CA ARG A 252 -15.60 2.83 0.69
C ARG A 252 -16.61 3.90 1.13
N PRO A 253 -17.81 3.98 0.51
CA PRO A 253 -18.77 5.04 0.78
C PRO A 253 -19.19 5.11 2.26
N GLU A 254 -19.33 3.95 2.92
CA GLU A 254 -19.68 3.83 4.34
C GLU A 254 -18.66 4.43 5.31
N HIS A 255 -17.43 4.68 4.85
CA HIS A 255 -16.32 5.20 5.67
C HIS A 255 -16.02 6.68 5.40
N HIS A 256 -16.56 7.25 4.32
CA HIS A 256 -16.24 8.61 3.90
C HIS A 256 -16.52 9.66 4.99
N SER A 257 -17.71 9.61 5.59
CA SER A 257 -18.14 10.57 6.62
C SER A 257 -17.32 10.46 7.91
N ALA A 258 -17.01 9.23 8.35
CA ALA A 258 -16.20 8.99 9.54
C ALA A 258 -14.76 9.50 9.35
N ILE A 259 -14.15 9.26 8.19
CA ILE A 259 -12.82 9.76 7.88
C ILE A 259 -12.85 11.29 7.75
N ALA A 260 -13.85 11.87 7.07
CA ALA A 260 -14.00 13.32 6.95
C ALA A 260 -14.07 14.01 8.33
N ALA A 261 -14.88 13.47 9.24
CA ALA A 261 -15.03 14.02 10.59
C ALA A 261 -13.75 13.93 11.43
N ARG A 262 -12.83 13.01 11.09
CA ARG A 262 -11.58 12.76 11.82
C ARG A 262 -10.34 13.20 11.06
N ILE A 263 -10.48 13.81 9.87
CA ILE A 263 -9.33 14.11 9.00
C ILE A 263 -8.32 15.05 9.67
N GLY A 264 -8.80 15.97 10.52
CA GLY A 264 -7.96 16.87 11.31
C GLY A 264 -7.10 16.17 12.38
N ARG A 265 -7.30 14.86 12.62
CA ARG A 265 -6.46 14.03 13.48
C ARG A 265 -5.27 13.42 12.73
N LEU A 266 -5.17 13.59 11.41
CA LEU A 266 -4.05 13.09 10.61
C LEU A 266 -2.98 14.17 10.46
N ARG A 267 -1.81 13.94 11.07
CA ARG A 267 -0.63 14.79 10.94
C ARG A 267 0.36 14.18 9.95
N VAL A 268 0.75 14.96 8.95
CA VAL A 268 1.73 14.54 7.93
C VAL A 268 3.12 15.06 8.29
N VAL A 269 4.10 14.19 8.35
CA VAL A 269 5.50 14.50 8.65
C VAL A 269 6.38 14.12 7.46
N HIS A 270 7.12 15.10 6.93
CA HIS A 270 8.21 14.81 6.00
C HIS A 270 9.46 14.51 6.84
N GLY A 271 9.90 13.26 6.83
CA GLY A 271 11.00 12.81 7.68
C GLY A 271 11.04 11.30 7.83
N THR A 272 11.83 10.83 8.79
CA THR A 272 11.97 9.41 9.10
C THR A 272 11.12 9.01 10.29
N ILE A 273 10.87 7.71 10.44
CA ILE A 273 10.17 7.18 11.62
C ILE A 273 11.00 7.41 12.89
N GLU A 274 12.32 7.39 12.76
CA GLU A 274 13.28 7.70 13.81
C GLU A 274 13.19 9.16 14.24
N ASP A 275 13.00 10.11 13.32
CA ASP A 275 12.82 11.53 13.66
C ASP A 275 11.55 11.72 14.49
N VAL A 276 10.46 11.05 14.11
CA VAL A 276 9.19 11.08 14.85
C VAL A 276 9.35 10.44 16.23
N ALA A 277 10.06 9.30 16.31
CA ALA A 277 10.35 8.62 17.57
C ALA A 277 11.22 9.48 18.50
N ALA A 278 12.26 10.13 17.97
CA ALA A 278 13.14 11.01 18.72
C ALA A 278 12.46 12.30 19.20
N GLY A 279 11.41 12.74 18.50
CA GLY A 279 10.59 13.91 18.86
C GLY A 279 9.72 13.75 20.11
N GLY A 280 9.83 12.64 20.85
CA GLY A 280 9.10 12.40 22.10
C GLY A 280 7.70 11.81 21.91
N LEU A 281 7.34 11.39 20.70
CA LEU A 281 6.08 10.70 20.43
C LEU A 281 5.99 9.40 21.25
N ARG A 282 4.80 9.08 21.78
CA ARG A 282 4.50 7.79 22.41
C ARG A 282 3.28 7.16 21.75
N ALA A 283 3.51 6.18 20.89
CA ALA A 283 2.48 5.55 20.06
C ALA A 283 1.86 4.30 20.70
N ASP A 284 0.58 4.06 20.40
CA ASP A 284 -0.23 2.89 20.76
C ASP A 284 -0.36 1.89 19.60
N GLY A 285 0.10 2.28 18.40
CA GLY A 285 0.11 1.40 17.25
C GLY A 285 0.95 1.92 16.10
N TRP A 286 1.51 0.99 15.34
CA TRP A 286 2.42 1.25 14.24
C TRP A 286 2.01 0.45 13.00
N ASN A 287 1.88 1.14 11.88
CA ASN A 287 1.88 0.56 10.54
C ASN A 287 3.26 0.78 9.91
N LEU A 288 4.09 -0.27 9.85
CA LEU A 288 5.48 -0.22 9.39
C LEU A 288 5.62 -0.83 7.99
N SER A 289 4.79 -0.36 7.05
CA SER A 289 4.71 -0.73 5.62
C SER A 289 6.06 -1.12 5.02
N ASP A 290 6.33 -2.42 4.83
CA ASP A 290 7.54 -3.08 4.29
C ASP A 290 8.95 -2.44 4.49
N ILE A 291 9.10 -1.50 5.43
CA ILE A 291 10.30 -0.63 5.54
C ILE A 291 11.57 -1.41 5.90
N PHE A 292 11.42 -2.49 6.65
CA PHE A 292 12.54 -3.23 7.21
C PHE A 292 13.33 -4.00 6.14
N GLU A 293 12.74 -4.23 4.97
CA GLU A 293 13.41 -4.92 3.87
C GLU A 293 14.47 -4.06 3.19
N TYR A 294 14.37 -2.74 3.32
CA TYR A 294 15.31 -1.79 2.73
C TYR A 294 16.56 -1.54 3.59
N MET A 295 16.54 -2.02 4.82
CA MET A 295 17.58 -1.75 5.83
C MET A 295 18.58 -2.90 5.88
N SER A 296 19.83 -2.59 6.22
CA SER A 296 20.78 -3.59 6.71
C SER A 296 20.25 -4.27 7.99
N PRO A 297 20.74 -5.45 8.39
CA PRO A 297 20.37 -6.06 9.67
C PRO A 297 20.61 -5.14 10.88
N GLU A 298 21.67 -4.34 10.83
CA GLU A 298 22.03 -3.37 11.87
C GLU A 298 21.05 -2.19 11.88
N GLY A 299 20.81 -1.59 10.71
CA GLY A 299 19.82 -0.52 10.55
C GLY A 299 18.41 -0.95 10.98
N PHE A 300 18.01 -2.18 10.62
CA PHE A 300 16.76 -2.77 11.08
C PHE A 300 16.69 -2.83 12.61
N ALA A 301 17.73 -3.33 13.28
CA ALA A 301 17.75 -3.44 14.73
C ALA A 301 17.70 -2.06 15.42
N ASP A 302 18.39 -1.05 14.87
CA ASP A 302 18.40 0.29 15.43
C ASP A 302 17.06 1.01 15.23
N THR A 303 16.46 0.92 14.04
CA THR A 303 15.11 1.45 13.80
C THR A 303 14.09 0.75 14.70
N TYR A 304 14.15 -0.58 14.84
CA TYR A 304 13.27 -1.33 15.72
C TYR A 304 13.41 -0.89 17.19
N ARG A 305 14.65 -0.66 17.66
CA ARG A 305 14.92 -0.11 19.00
C ARG A 305 14.26 1.25 19.20
N ALA A 306 14.36 2.14 18.22
CA ALA A 306 13.75 3.47 18.27
C ALA A 306 12.22 3.38 18.34
N ILE A 307 11.61 2.48 17.56
CA ILE A 307 10.17 2.20 17.60
C ILE A 307 9.74 1.69 18.98
N LEU A 308 10.47 0.75 19.58
CA LEU A 308 10.18 0.28 20.94
C LEU A 308 10.27 1.40 21.98
N ALA A 309 11.31 2.24 21.91
CA ALA A 309 11.47 3.37 22.83
C ALA A 309 10.33 4.40 22.70
N ALA A 310 9.82 4.61 21.49
CA ALA A 310 8.67 5.46 21.19
C ALA A 310 7.31 4.77 21.36
N SER A 311 7.27 3.52 21.82
CA SER A 311 6.03 2.78 22.03
C SER A 311 5.53 2.92 23.47
N ARG A 312 4.21 2.86 23.66
CA ARG A 312 3.59 2.62 24.97
C ARG A 312 3.57 1.11 25.25
N PRO A 313 3.58 0.68 26.52
CA PRO A 313 3.27 -0.71 26.86
C PRO A 313 1.92 -1.11 26.25
N GLY A 314 1.87 -2.26 25.59
CA GLY A 314 0.69 -2.74 24.85
C GLY A 314 0.51 -2.12 23.46
N ALA A 315 1.43 -1.27 22.99
CA ALA A 315 1.39 -0.78 21.61
C ALA A 315 1.49 -1.94 20.62
N ARG A 316 0.78 -1.83 19.50
CA ARG A 316 0.76 -2.89 18.46
C ARG A 316 1.51 -2.49 17.21
N LEU A 317 2.46 -3.31 16.79
CA LEU A 317 3.17 -3.16 15.53
C LEU A 317 2.53 -4.10 14.49
N ALA A 318 2.24 -3.58 13.31
CA ALA A 318 1.76 -4.34 12.17
C ALA A 318 2.60 -3.98 10.93
N TYR A 319 3.12 -5.00 10.24
CA TYR A 319 3.95 -4.81 9.06
C TYR A 319 3.99 -6.03 8.15
N TRP A 320 4.33 -5.79 6.89
CA TRP A 320 4.48 -6.82 5.88
C TRP A 320 5.95 -7.03 5.54
N ASN A 321 6.27 -8.26 5.15
CA ASN A 321 7.49 -8.56 4.42
C ASN A 321 7.11 -9.08 3.04
N MET A 322 7.67 -8.50 2.01
CA MET A 322 7.54 -8.92 0.64
C MET A 322 8.40 -10.15 0.32
N MET A 323 9.68 -10.14 0.70
CA MET A 323 10.62 -11.22 0.36
C MET A 323 11.58 -11.57 1.49
N VAL A 324 12.09 -10.57 2.22
CA VAL A 324 13.05 -10.73 3.32
C VAL A 324 12.30 -10.94 4.63
N PRO A 325 12.52 -12.06 5.35
CA PRO A 325 11.76 -12.38 6.55
C PRO A 325 12.25 -11.57 7.77
N ARG A 326 11.88 -10.30 7.86
CA ARG A 326 12.13 -9.45 9.03
C ARG A 326 11.09 -9.75 10.12
N ARG A 327 11.56 -9.95 11.35
CA ARG A 327 10.76 -10.11 12.57
C ARG A 327 11.53 -9.44 13.70
N VAL A 328 10.92 -9.29 14.88
CA VAL A 328 11.62 -8.81 16.07
C VAL A 328 13.09 -9.30 16.12
N PRO A 329 14.07 -8.37 16.18
CA PRO A 329 15.48 -8.75 16.37
C PRO A 329 15.65 -9.55 17.65
N ALA A 330 16.54 -10.56 17.65
CA ALA A 330 16.75 -11.44 18.81
C ALA A 330 17.06 -10.68 20.10
N ALA A 331 17.75 -9.53 19.99
CA ALA A 331 18.08 -8.64 21.12
C ALA A 331 16.84 -8.04 21.83
N PHE A 332 15.67 -8.05 21.18
CA PHE A 332 14.43 -7.48 21.68
C PHE A 332 13.31 -8.51 21.85
N ALA A 333 13.62 -9.81 21.76
CA ALA A 333 12.64 -10.89 21.88
C ALA A 333 11.84 -10.84 23.20
N ASP A 334 12.46 -10.37 24.28
CA ASP A 334 11.81 -10.22 25.59
C ASP A 334 10.99 -8.93 25.74
N ALA A 335 11.10 -7.99 24.80
CA ALA A 335 10.39 -6.71 24.83
C ALA A 335 9.05 -6.74 24.08
N VAL A 336 8.76 -7.83 23.36
CA VAL A 336 7.55 -7.96 22.54
C VAL A 336 6.94 -9.34 22.66
N VAL A 337 5.69 -9.46 22.21
CA VAL A 337 4.97 -10.72 22.05
C VAL A 337 4.51 -10.81 20.60
N GLU A 338 5.01 -11.80 19.85
CA GLU A 338 4.48 -12.10 18.51
C GLU A 338 3.03 -12.57 18.61
N ARG A 339 2.13 -11.92 17.87
CA ARG A 339 0.69 -12.20 17.81
C ARG A 339 0.34 -13.02 16.57
N ARG A 340 0.88 -14.24 16.48
CA ARG A 340 0.59 -15.16 15.37
C ARG A 340 -0.89 -15.52 15.28
N ASP A 341 -1.56 -15.56 16.43
CA ASP A 341 -3.00 -15.75 16.56
C ASP A 341 -3.82 -14.67 15.82
N ILE A 342 -3.26 -13.47 15.64
CA ILE A 342 -3.83 -12.38 14.85
C ILE A 342 -3.28 -12.40 13.42
N ALA A 343 -1.96 -12.51 13.28
CA ALA A 343 -1.27 -12.35 12.00
C ALA A 343 -1.63 -13.42 10.97
N GLU A 344 -1.64 -14.71 11.37
CA GLU A 344 -1.87 -15.83 10.44
C GLU A 344 -3.27 -15.83 9.79
N PRO A 345 -4.38 -15.70 10.53
CA PRO A 345 -5.71 -15.68 9.90
C PRO A 345 -5.93 -14.43 9.03
N LEU A 346 -5.30 -13.31 9.34
CA LEU A 346 -5.38 -12.10 8.53
C LEU A 346 -4.52 -12.20 7.26
N ALA A 347 -3.30 -12.74 7.36
CA ALA A 347 -2.44 -13.00 6.19
C ALA A 347 -3.12 -13.93 5.17
N ALA A 348 -3.88 -14.91 5.64
CA ALA A 348 -4.64 -15.81 4.79
C ALA A 348 -5.76 -15.10 3.99
N ARG A 349 -6.24 -13.95 4.47
CA ARG A 349 -7.32 -13.16 3.85
C ARG A 349 -6.84 -11.91 3.11
N ASP A 350 -5.56 -11.61 3.22
CA ASP A 350 -4.94 -10.44 2.60
C ASP A 350 -5.17 -10.42 1.09
N GLN A 351 -5.90 -9.40 0.63
CA GLN A 351 -6.22 -9.20 -0.77
C GLN A 351 -5.07 -8.55 -1.54
N ALA A 352 -4.15 -7.87 -0.87
CA ALA A 352 -2.93 -7.32 -1.43
C ALA A 352 -1.83 -8.40 -1.50
N PHE A 353 -2.00 -9.31 -2.45
CA PHE A 353 -1.26 -10.55 -2.59
C PHE A 353 0.23 -10.43 -2.99
N PHE A 354 0.89 -9.28 -2.78
CA PHE A 354 2.31 -9.11 -3.07
C PHE A 354 3.21 -9.59 -1.95
N TYR A 355 2.74 -9.51 -0.72
CA TYR A 355 3.56 -9.73 0.45
C TYR A 355 3.69 -11.19 0.80
N ARG A 356 4.88 -11.57 1.27
CA ARG A 356 5.16 -12.92 1.72
C ARG A 356 4.47 -13.22 3.04
N ASP A 357 4.76 -12.39 4.03
CA ASP A 357 4.38 -12.54 5.42
C ASP A 357 3.73 -11.24 5.92
N PHE A 358 2.80 -11.37 6.85
CA PHE A 358 2.26 -10.28 7.65
C PHE A 358 2.58 -10.58 9.13
N ILE A 359 3.06 -9.56 9.85
CA ILE A 359 3.58 -9.69 11.19
C ILE A 359 2.80 -8.74 12.10
N VAL A 360 2.43 -9.25 13.27
CA VAL A 360 1.78 -8.50 14.33
C VAL A 360 2.53 -8.77 15.63
N GLU A 361 2.93 -7.73 16.34
CA GLU A 361 3.69 -7.80 17.58
C GLU A 361 3.10 -6.80 18.59
N ASP A 362 2.97 -7.21 19.85
CA ASP A 362 2.58 -6.32 20.96
C ASP A 362 3.81 -6.00 21.81
N VAL A 363 4.03 -4.72 22.11
CA VAL A 363 5.10 -4.25 23.01
C VAL A 363 4.73 -4.56 24.46
N ARG A 364 5.70 -5.07 25.25
CA ARG A 364 5.50 -5.38 26.67
C ARG A 364 5.53 -4.16 27.58
#